data_AF-A0A940BCF9-F1
#
_entry.id   AF-A0A940BCF9-F1
#
_cell.length_a   1.000
_cell.length_b   1.000
_cell.length_c   1.000
_cell.angle_alpha   90.00
_cell.angle_beta   90.00
_cell.angle_gamma   90.00
#
_symmetry.space_group_name_H-M   'P 1'
#
loop_
_entity.id
_entity.type
_entity.pdbx_description
1 polymer ?
#
loop_
_entity_poly.entity_id
_entity_poly.type
_entity_poly.pdbx_seq_one_letter_code
_entity_poly.pdbx_strand_id
1 'polypeptide(L)'
;MTGNRGVARLLPGKCIGCGERCLQSCPKDAIAMDAAGAPVIAPERCVGCGLCVRACPAQALEMTGGAGVVQVETAANSVGGDDFSAWRGVWVVVEQFAGVAARVSWELLGVGRELANKRHTDLGAVIIGHRVEPLAAEAARYGAQ
;
A
#
# COMPACT_ATOMS: atom_id res chain seq x y z
N MET A 1 -11.79 -1.12 -10.98
CA MET A 1 -12.63 -1.07 -9.76
C MET A 1 -12.15 0.06 -8.84
N THR A 2 -12.29 1.31 -9.29
CA THR A 2 -11.99 2.51 -8.50
C THR A 2 -13.26 2.96 -7.78
N GLY A 3 -13.72 2.14 -6.84
CA GLY A 3 -14.83 2.51 -5.97
C GLY A 3 -14.28 3.25 -4.77
N ASN A 4 -14.62 4.53 -4.61
CA ASN A 4 -14.35 5.31 -3.41
C ASN A 4 -15.08 4.66 -2.22
N ARG A 5 -14.42 3.70 -1.56
CA ARG A 5 -14.88 3.09 -0.31
C ARG A 5 -14.74 4.21 0.72
N GLY A 6 -15.83 4.85 1.13
CA GLY A 6 -15.75 6.04 1.99
C GLY A 6 -15.13 5.76 3.37
N VAL A 7 -15.34 6.64 4.34
CA VAL A 7 -14.68 6.52 5.65
C VAL A 7 -15.48 5.65 6.62
N ALA A 8 -14.77 5.01 7.55
CA ALA A 8 -15.43 4.27 8.63
C ALA A 8 -15.98 5.24 9.69
N ARG A 9 -17.15 4.93 10.25
CA ARG A 9 -17.82 5.72 11.30
C ARG A 9 -18.34 4.82 12.40
N LEU A 10 -18.20 5.28 13.66
CA LEU A 10 -18.82 4.65 14.82
C LEU A 10 -20.32 4.99 14.91
N LEU A 11 -21.14 3.96 15.07
CA LEU A 11 -22.55 4.08 15.39
C LEU A 11 -22.72 4.39 16.89
N PRO A 12 -23.38 5.50 17.25
CA PRO A 12 -23.57 5.90 18.63
C PRO A 12 -24.21 4.78 19.47
N GLY A 13 -23.64 4.53 20.66
CA GLY A 13 -24.17 3.56 21.63
C GLY A 13 -24.02 2.08 21.25
N LYS A 14 -23.47 1.73 20.08
CA LYS A 14 -23.28 0.33 19.69
C LYS A 14 -21.96 -0.28 20.14
N CYS A 15 -20.97 0.54 20.51
CA CYS A 15 -19.68 0.03 20.97
C CYS A 15 -19.86 -0.71 22.30
N ILE A 16 -19.36 -1.94 22.38
CA ILE A 16 -19.41 -2.75 23.60
C ILE A 16 -18.05 -2.86 24.31
N GLY A 17 -17.02 -2.14 23.84
CA GLY A 17 -15.68 -2.20 24.44
C GLY A 17 -15.00 -3.57 24.34
N CYS A 18 -15.09 -4.24 23.17
CA CYS A 18 -14.63 -5.63 22.99
C CYS A 18 -13.10 -5.88 23.03
N GLY A 19 -12.31 -4.93 23.53
CA GLY A 19 -10.84 -4.99 23.55
C GLY A 19 -10.18 -4.56 22.23
N GLU A 20 -10.56 -3.39 21.70
CA GLU A 20 -9.82 -2.67 20.64
C GLU A 20 -9.58 -3.43 19.32
N ARG A 21 -10.37 -4.45 18.99
CA ARG A 21 -10.20 -5.22 17.73
C ARG A 21 -10.20 -4.34 16.48
N CYS A 22 -11.02 -3.29 16.48
CA CYS A 22 -11.06 -2.32 15.39
C CYS A 22 -9.73 -1.58 15.22
N LEU A 23 -9.11 -1.14 16.33
CA LEU A 23 -7.76 -0.54 16.36
C LEU A 23 -6.74 -1.49 15.73
N GLN A 24 -6.64 -2.72 16.24
CA GLN A 24 -5.66 -3.71 15.79
C GLN A 24 -5.84 -4.13 14.33
N SER A 25 -7.07 -4.07 13.82
CA SER A 25 -7.37 -4.40 12.43
C SER A 25 -7.06 -3.29 11.42
N CYS A 26 -6.70 -2.09 11.89
CA CYS A 26 -6.50 -0.93 11.02
C CYS A 26 -5.07 -0.90 10.45
N PRO A 27 -4.86 -1.13 9.13
CA PRO A 27 -3.51 -1.18 8.55
C PRO A 27 -2.84 0.20 8.38
N LYS A 28 -3.53 1.28 8.74
CA LYS A 28 -3.09 2.68 8.57
C LYS A 28 -3.09 3.46 9.88
N ASP A 29 -3.33 2.77 11.00
CA ASP A 29 -3.54 3.33 12.35
C ASP A 29 -4.46 4.55 12.35
N ALA A 30 -5.55 4.47 11.57
CA ALA A 30 -6.55 5.52 11.45
C ALA A 30 -7.58 5.50 12.60
N ILE A 31 -7.38 4.65 13.60
CA ILE A 31 -8.29 4.49 14.74
C ILE A 31 -7.47 4.76 16.00
N ALA A 32 -8.05 5.51 16.93
CA ALA A 32 -7.58 5.65 18.31
C ALA A 32 -8.74 5.30 19.24
N MET A 33 -8.45 5.07 20.52
CA MET A 33 -9.49 4.83 21.54
C MET A 33 -9.64 6.09 22.38
N ASP A 34 -10.89 6.52 22.63
CA ASP A 34 -11.16 7.59 23.57
C ASP A 34 -11.11 7.11 25.03
N ALA A 35 -11.30 8.04 25.97
CA ALA A 35 -11.32 7.74 27.40
C ALA A 35 -12.45 6.78 27.82
N ALA A 36 -13.49 6.62 27.01
CA ALA A 36 -14.59 5.69 27.25
C ALA A 36 -14.35 4.30 26.61
N GLY A 37 -13.20 4.09 25.95
CA GLY A 37 -12.90 2.85 25.24
C GLY A 37 -13.70 2.68 23.95
N ALA A 38 -14.19 3.76 23.34
CA ALA A 38 -14.81 3.77 22.03
C ALA A 38 -13.83 4.21 20.94
N PRO A 39 -13.94 3.66 19.71
CA PRO A 39 -13.03 4.00 18.62
C PRO A 39 -13.34 5.40 18.05
N VAL A 40 -12.31 6.23 17.96
CA VAL A 40 -12.28 7.50 17.24
C VAL A 40 -11.55 7.28 15.91
N ILE A 41 -12.24 7.52 14.80
CA ILE A 41 -11.69 7.32 13.45
C ILE A 41 -11.18 8.65 12.92
N ALA A 42 -9.92 8.68 12.51
CA ALA A 42 -9.26 9.78 11.79
C ALA A 42 -9.56 9.68 10.28
N PRO A 43 -10.52 10.46 9.72
CA PRO A 43 -10.97 10.30 8.34
C PRO A 43 -9.85 10.47 7.31
N GLU A 44 -8.91 11.37 7.58
CA GLU A 44 -7.75 11.69 6.73
C GLU A 44 -6.75 10.55 6.59
N ARG A 45 -6.73 9.60 7.54
CA ARG A 45 -5.88 8.40 7.49
C ARG A 45 -6.64 7.16 7.02
N CYS A 46 -7.96 7.23 6.96
CA CYS A 46 -8.82 6.10 6.63
C CYS A 46 -8.82 5.83 5.12
N VAL A 47 -8.22 4.71 4.70
CA VAL A 47 -8.18 4.29 3.28
C VAL A 47 -9.41 3.50 2.83
N GLY A 48 -10.48 3.46 3.64
CA GLY A 48 -11.73 2.79 3.26
C GLY A 48 -11.64 1.25 3.11
N CYS A 49 -10.67 0.59 3.75
CA CYS A 49 -10.47 -0.87 3.59
C CYS A 49 -11.57 -1.75 4.22
N GLY A 50 -12.36 -1.20 5.15
CA GLY A 50 -13.47 -1.88 5.83
C GLY A 50 -13.09 -3.01 6.78
N LEU A 51 -11.80 -3.15 7.14
CA LEU A 51 -11.33 -4.20 8.05
C LEU A 51 -11.92 -4.04 9.46
N CYS A 52 -11.97 -2.81 9.98
CA CYS A 52 -12.53 -2.52 11.30
C CYS A 52 -14.03 -2.83 11.42
N VAL A 53 -14.80 -2.60 10.35
CA VAL A 53 -16.22 -2.98 10.25
C VAL A 53 -16.37 -4.49 10.36
N ARG A 54 -15.56 -5.27 9.63
CA ARG A 54 -15.57 -6.74 9.69
C ARG A 54 -15.10 -7.28 11.04
N ALA A 55 -14.13 -6.61 11.68
CA ALA A 55 -13.56 -7.04 12.95
C ALA A 55 -14.46 -6.74 14.16
N CYS A 56 -15.44 -5.84 14.03
CA CYS A 56 -16.30 -5.43 15.14
C CYS A 56 -17.40 -6.48 15.41
N PRO A 57 -17.36 -7.20 16.54
CA PRO A 57 -18.38 -8.21 16.86
C PRO A 57 -19.76 -7.60 17.13
N ALA A 58 -19.81 -6.34 17.56
CA ALA A 58 -21.05 -5.61 17.81
C ALA A 58 -21.62 -4.91 16.57
N GLN A 59 -20.93 -5.01 15.42
CA GLN A 59 -21.29 -4.27 14.20
C GLN A 59 -21.48 -2.76 14.49
N ALA A 60 -20.63 -2.23 15.36
CA ALA A 60 -20.70 -0.84 15.83
C ALA A 60 -20.08 0.14 14.83
N LEU A 61 -19.42 -0.34 13.78
CA LEU A 61 -18.79 0.48 12.75
C LEU A 61 -19.49 0.26 11.42
N GLU A 62 -19.66 1.32 10.65
CA GLU A 62 -20.17 1.27 9.28
C GLU A 62 -19.27 2.06 8.32
N MET A 63 -19.42 1.81 7.03
CA MET A 63 -18.79 2.63 5.99
C MET A 63 -19.79 3.67 5.51
N THR A 64 -19.45 4.95 5.60
CA THR A 64 -20.24 5.99 4.92
C THR A 64 -19.96 5.89 3.43
N GLY A 65 -20.96 5.55 2.61
CA GLY A 65 -20.77 5.27 1.19
C GLY A 65 -21.26 6.38 0.26
N GLY A 66 -20.36 6.88 -0.60
CA GLY A 66 -20.61 6.86 -2.04
C GLY A 66 -21.74 7.70 -2.65
N ALA A 67 -22.02 8.91 -2.14
CA ALA A 67 -22.64 10.00 -2.90
C ALA A 67 -22.48 11.29 -2.09
N GLY A 68 -21.69 12.25 -2.62
CA GLY A 68 -21.49 13.54 -1.95
C GLY A 68 -20.15 13.61 -1.21
N VAL A 69 -19.14 14.04 -1.95
CA VAL A 69 -17.97 14.72 -1.41
C VAL A 69 -18.42 15.74 -0.34
N VAL A 70 -18.02 15.54 0.93
CA VAL A 70 -17.91 16.68 1.84
C VAL A 70 -16.62 17.37 1.42
N GLN A 71 -16.76 18.47 0.68
CA GLN A 71 -15.65 19.37 0.44
C GLN A 71 -15.32 20.03 1.77
N VAL A 72 -14.30 19.53 2.45
CA VAL A 72 -13.66 20.28 3.51
C VAL A 72 -12.71 21.24 2.82
N GLU A 73 -13.06 22.53 2.78
CA GLU A 73 -12.12 23.61 2.52
C GLU A 73 -11.09 23.60 3.65
N THR A 74 -9.99 22.88 3.45
CA THR A 74 -8.82 22.99 4.32
C THR A 74 -7.88 23.99 3.67
N ALA A 75 -7.63 25.09 4.38
CA ALA A 75 -6.51 25.97 4.09
C ALA A 75 -5.25 25.10 3.98
N ALA A 76 -4.58 25.23 2.83
CA ALA A 76 -3.47 24.42 2.39
C ALA A 76 -2.43 24.21 3.51
N ASN A 77 -2.46 23.03 4.10
CA ASN A 77 -1.29 22.38 4.68
C ASN A 77 -1.44 20.88 4.44
N SER A 78 -1.62 20.53 3.17
CA SER A 78 -1.36 19.18 2.70
C SER A 78 0.14 18.93 2.85
N VAL A 79 0.51 17.92 3.64
CA VAL A 79 1.75 17.19 3.39
C VAL A 79 1.71 16.86 1.91
N GLY A 80 2.67 17.40 1.15
CA GLY A 80 2.64 17.45 -0.32
C GLY A 80 2.13 16.14 -0.89
N GLY A 81 0.97 16.18 -1.53
CA GLY A 81 0.48 15.04 -2.30
C GLY A 81 1.40 14.89 -3.49
N ASP A 82 2.43 14.06 -3.35
CA ASP A 82 3.39 13.83 -4.42
C ASP A 82 2.64 13.26 -5.64
N ASP A 83 2.77 13.94 -6.78
CA ASP A 83 2.26 13.48 -8.06
C ASP A 83 3.13 12.32 -8.57
N PHE A 84 2.73 11.10 -8.25
CA PHE A 84 3.40 9.88 -8.70
C PHE A 84 3.03 9.48 -10.14
N SER A 85 2.21 10.25 -10.85
CA SER A 85 1.77 9.89 -12.22
C SER A 85 2.93 9.81 -13.21
N ALA A 86 4.02 10.52 -12.92
CA ALA A 86 5.24 10.49 -13.71
C ALA A 86 6.11 9.23 -13.51
N TRP A 87 5.89 8.45 -12.44
CA TRP A 87 6.73 7.32 -12.11
C TRP A 87 6.45 6.13 -13.02
N ARG A 88 7.49 5.64 -13.68
CA ARG A 88 7.43 4.52 -14.63
C ARG A 88 8.66 3.63 -14.43
N GLY A 89 8.53 2.38 -14.87
CA GLY A 89 9.62 1.40 -14.84
C GLY A 89 9.14 0.03 -14.42
N VAL A 90 9.83 -1.01 -14.88
CA VAL A 90 9.71 -2.37 -14.36
C VAL A 90 10.98 -2.63 -13.57
N TRP A 91 10.85 -3.15 -12.34
CA TRP A 91 11.99 -3.43 -11.47
C TRP A 91 11.93 -4.90 -11.07
N VAL A 92 13.02 -5.63 -11.29
CA VAL A 92 13.15 -7.03 -10.89
C VAL A 92 14.24 -7.16 -9.85
N VAL A 93 13.91 -7.77 -8.72
CA VAL A 93 14.90 -8.09 -7.68
C VAL A 93 15.65 -9.35 -8.11
N VAL A 94 16.98 -9.28 -8.07
CA VAL A 94 17.87 -10.40 -8.34
C VAL A 94 18.35 -10.94 -7.00
N GLU A 95 17.81 -12.09 -6.63
CA GLU A 95 18.18 -12.78 -5.39
C GLU A 95 19.53 -13.44 -5.59
N GLN A 96 20.48 -13.20 -4.67
CA GLN A 96 21.80 -13.82 -4.71
C GLN A 96 22.17 -14.44 -3.37
N PHE A 97 22.87 -15.58 -3.43
CA PHE A 97 23.49 -16.21 -2.29
C PHE A 97 24.96 -16.49 -2.62
N ALA A 98 25.86 -16.07 -1.73
CA ALA A 98 27.31 -16.20 -1.90
C ALA A 98 27.83 -15.66 -3.26
N GLY A 99 27.24 -14.57 -3.76
CA GLY A 99 27.64 -13.96 -5.04
C GLY A 99 27.09 -14.67 -6.28
N VAL A 100 26.17 -15.62 -6.12
CA VAL A 100 25.53 -16.36 -7.21
C VAL A 100 24.05 -16.02 -7.23
N ALA A 101 23.54 -15.54 -8.36
CA ALA A 101 22.13 -15.27 -8.52
C ALA A 101 21.29 -16.56 -8.63
N ALA A 102 20.09 -16.55 -8.07
CA ALA A 102 19.11 -17.58 -8.29
C ALA A 102 18.67 -17.56 -9.75
N ARG A 103 18.61 -18.73 -10.41
CA ARG A 103 18.26 -18.83 -11.84
C ARG A 103 16.91 -18.16 -12.17
N VAL A 104 15.96 -18.24 -11.25
CA VAL A 104 14.62 -17.64 -11.39
C VAL A 104 14.72 -16.12 -11.57
N SER A 105 15.71 -15.45 -11.00
CA SER A 105 15.91 -14.01 -11.21
C SER A 105 16.20 -13.66 -12.67
N TRP A 106 16.91 -14.52 -13.40
CA TRP A 106 17.19 -14.35 -14.83
C TRP A 106 15.95 -14.60 -15.68
N GLU A 107 15.15 -15.60 -15.32
CA GLU A 107 13.85 -15.88 -15.96
C GLU A 107 12.88 -14.71 -15.77
N LEU A 108 12.83 -14.13 -14.56
CA LEU A 108 12.02 -12.96 -14.23
C LEU A 108 12.48 -11.69 -14.95
N LEU A 109 13.79 -11.48 -15.15
CA LEU A 109 14.28 -10.38 -15.98
C LEU A 109 13.81 -10.51 -17.43
N GLY A 110 13.81 -11.74 -17.99
CA GLY A 110 13.28 -11.99 -19.33
C GLY A 110 11.80 -11.59 -19.46
N VAL A 111 10.94 -12.07 -18.55
CA VAL A 111 9.51 -11.69 -18.52
C VAL A 111 9.33 -10.20 -18.22
N GLY A 112 10.16 -9.65 -17.33
CA GLY A 112 10.19 -8.23 -17.00
C GLY A 112 10.49 -7.35 -18.21
N ARG A 113 11.37 -7.80 -19.12
CA ARG A 113 11.70 -7.09 -20.36
C ARG A 113 10.53 -7.09 -21.32
N GLU A 114 9.79 -8.19 -21.45
CA GLU A 114 8.55 -8.20 -22.22
C GLU A 114 7.52 -7.21 -21.67
N LEU A 115 7.37 -7.14 -20.35
CA LEU A 115 6.46 -6.19 -19.70
C LEU A 115 6.91 -4.74 -19.90
N ALA A 116 8.21 -4.46 -19.76
CA ALA A 116 8.80 -3.14 -19.95
C ALA A 116 8.57 -2.63 -21.39
N ASN A 117 8.76 -3.50 -22.38
CA ASN A 117 8.47 -3.20 -23.78
C ASN A 117 6.99 -2.88 -24.01
N LYS A 118 6.06 -3.69 -23.44
CA LYS A 118 4.60 -3.44 -23.53
C LYS A 118 4.17 -2.13 -22.86
N ARG A 119 4.94 -1.65 -21.88
CA ARG A 119 4.66 -0.41 -21.12
C ARG A 119 5.45 0.81 -21.63
N HIS A 120 6.31 0.60 -22.63
CA HIS A 120 7.25 1.60 -23.15
C HIS A 120 8.03 2.27 -22.02
N THR A 121 8.70 1.46 -21.21
CA THR A 121 9.46 1.91 -20.04
C THR A 121 10.70 1.05 -19.85
N ASP A 122 11.58 1.46 -18.94
CA ASP A 122 12.86 0.79 -18.70
C ASP A 122 12.69 -0.39 -17.73
N LEU A 123 13.65 -1.31 -17.79
CA LEU A 123 13.76 -2.44 -16.87
C LEU A 123 15.02 -2.24 -16.02
N GLY A 124 14.85 -2.07 -14.71
CA GLY A 124 15.94 -2.06 -13.74
C GLY A 124 16.08 -3.41 -13.03
N ALA A 125 17.33 -3.79 -12.71
CA ALA A 125 17.62 -4.92 -11.82
C ALA A 125 18.06 -4.38 -10.44
N VAL A 126 17.47 -4.91 -9.37
CA VAL A 126 17.86 -4.60 -7.99
C VAL A 126 18.67 -5.76 -7.44
N ILE A 127 19.96 -5.55 -7.23
CA ILE A 127 20.86 -6.54 -6.63
C ILE A 127 21.38 -5.95 -5.31
N ILE A 128 21.12 -6.63 -4.21
CA ILE A 128 21.56 -6.20 -2.88
C ILE A 128 22.61 -7.17 -2.36
N GLY A 129 23.80 -6.67 -2.05
CA GLY A 129 24.89 -7.48 -1.52
C GLY A 129 26.25 -6.78 -1.58
N HIS A 130 27.29 -7.51 -1.18
CA HIS A 130 28.68 -7.06 -1.22
C HIS A 130 29.41 -7.72 -2.40
N ARG A 131 30.19 -6.94 -3.16
CA ARG A 131 30.91 -7.37 -4.37
C ARG A 131 30.00 -8.02 -5.42
N VAL A 132 28.88 -7.38 -5.72
CA VAL A 132 27.85 -7.86 -6.65
C VAL A 132 27.96 -7.26 -8.05
N GLU A 133 29.01 -6.49 -8.33
CA GLU A 133 29.28 -5.88 -9.64
C GLU A 133 29.26 -6.90 -10.79
N PRO A 134 29.78 -8.14 -10.63
CA PRO A 134 29.67 -9.17 -11.67
C PRO A 134 28.21 -9.52 -12.01
N LEU A 135 27.33 -9.58 -10.99
CA LEU A 135 25.91 -9.87 -11.17
C LEU A 135 25.18 -8.71 -11.83
N ALA A 136 25.59 -7.47 -11.58
CA ALA A 136 25.04 -6.29 -12.26
C ALA A 136 25.37 -6.31 -13.76
N ALA A 137 26.62 -6.65 -14.11
CA ALA A 137 27.03 -6.84 -15.50
C ALA A 137 26.26 -8.00 -16.18
N GLU A 138 25.99 -9.08 -15.45
CA GLU A 138 25.19 -10.19 -15.95
C GLU A 138 23.72 -9.81 -16.17
N ALA A 139 23.11 -9.07 -15.24
CA ALA A 139 21.72 -8.62 -15.35
C ALA A 139 21.47 -7.78 -16.62
N ALA A 140 22.45 -6.98 -17.06
CA ALA A 140 22.37 -6.24 -18.31
C ALA A 140 22.19 -7.15 -19.53
N ARG A 141 22.77 -8.35 -19.52
CA ARG A 141 22.62 -9.35 -20.60
C ARG A 141 21.21 -9.93 -20.67
N TYR A 142 20.49 -9.92 -19.56
CA TYR A 142 19.09 -10.32 -19.45
C TYR A 142 18.12 -9.14 -19.63
N GLY A 143 18.65 -8.01 -20.09
CA GLY A 143 17.87 -6.87 -20.51
C GLY A 143 17.60 -5.84 -19.42
N ALA A 144 18.29 -5.86 -18.27
CA ALA A 144 18.30 -4.71 -17.37
C ALA A 144 19.12 -3.55 -17.96
N GLN A 145 18.80 -2.30 -17.60
CA GLN A 145 19.47 -1.08 -18.04
C GLN A 145 19.92 -0.23 -16.85
#